data_AF-A0A9P8FZX3-F1
#
_entry.id   AF-A0A9P8FZX3-F1
#
_cell.length_a   1.000
_cell.length_b   1.000
_cell.length_c   1.000
_cell.angle_alpha   90.00
_cell.angle_beta   90.00
_cell.angle_gamma   90.00
#
_symmetry.space_group_name_H-M   'P 1'
#
loop_
_entity.id
_entity.type
_entity.pdbx_description
1 polymer ?
#
loop_
_entity_poly.entity_id
_entity_poly.type
_entity_poly.pdbx_seq_one_letter_code
_entity_poly.pdbx_strand_id
1 'polypeptide(L)'
;SNSTIFNFDIPSSYAGKQCTVIFLLPNKSQLATSDFTLSGAGGIKFDQLTSPAPLSVTYATCPAVKTTLDTISSVTPGNSYVVSSGACQAGSTISILASATGSLELEFFEDWNPSAIGLFMTSC
;
A
#
# COMPACT_ATOMS: atom_id res chain seq x y z
N SER A 1 10.18 10.30 -8.67
CA SER A 1 9.89 8.89 -8.38
C SER A 1 8.42 8.64 -8.65
N ASN A 2 8.06 7.46 -9.15
CA ASN A 2 6.66 7.06 -9.29
C ASN A 2 6.15 6.61 -7.91
N SER A 3 5.10 7.28 -7.43
CA SER A 3 4.58 7.04 -6.09
C SER A 3 3.07 7.24 -6.04
N THR A 4 2.40 6.48 -5.19
CA THR A 4 0.97 6.57 -4.90
C THR A 4 0.75 6.62 -3.40
N ILE A 5 -0.27 7.37 -2.96
CA ILE A 5 -0.64 7.47 -1.55
C ILE A 5 -1.98 6.76 -1.33
N PHE A 6 -2.04 5.96 -0.27
CA PHE A 6 -3.23 5.27 0.20
C PHE A 6 -3.65 5.85 1.54
N ASN A 7 -4.92 6.22 1.67
CA ASN A 7 -5.52 6.59 2.94
C ASN A 7 -6.35 5.43 3.47
N PHE A 8 -6.12 5.05 4.73
CA PHE A 8 -6.89 4.02 5.43
C PHE A 8 -7.61 4.64 6.61
N ASP A 9 -8.95 4.65 6.55
CA ASP A 9 -9.80 5.02 7.69
C ASP A 9 -9.97 3.80 8.59
N ILE A 10 -9.33 3.81 9.76
CA ILE A 10 -9.32 2.67 10.68
C ILE A 10 -10.53 2.79 11.62
N PRO A 11 -11.49 1.84 11.59
CA PRO A 11 -12.68 1.91 12.43
C PRO A 11 -12.34 1.94 13.92
N SER A 12 -13.11 2.70 14.72
CA SER A 12 -12.95 2.71 16.18
C SER A 12 -13.17 1.33 16.81
N SER A 13 -13.92 0.43 16.16
CA SER A 13 -14.13 -0.96 16.58
C SER A 13 -12.87 -1.83 16.51
N TYR A 14 -11.77 -1.32 15.94
CA TYR A 14 -10.48 -2.00 15.89
C TYR A 14 -9.61 -1.68 17.12
N ALA A 15 -10.13 -0.95 18.11
CA ALA A 15 -9.42 -0.68 19.36
C ALA A 15 -9.01 -1.99 20.04
N GLY A 16 -7.74 -2.10 20.41
CA GLY A 16 -7.17 -3.31 21.03
C GLY A 16 -6.87 -4.46 20.06
N LYS A 17 -7.13 -4.32 18.75
CA LYS A 17 -6.76 -5.30 17.73
C LYS A 17 -5.39 -5.04 17.12
N GLN A 18 -4.88 -6.04 16.40
CA GLN A 18 -3.73 -5.88 15.51
C GLN A 18 -4.21 -5.50 14.11
N CYS A 19 -3.49 -4.62 13.45
CA CYS A 19 -3.70 -4.26 12.06
C CYS A 19 -2.46 -4.67 11.26
N THR A 20 -2.70 -5.28 10.10
CA THR A 20 -1.65 -5.68 9.16
C THR A 20 -1.86 -4.93 7.85
N VAL A 21 -0.80 -4.30 7.37
CA VAL A 21 -0.72 -3.73 6.02
C VAL A 21 -0.10 -4.77 5.11
N ILE A 22 -0.76 -5.07 4.00
CA ILE A 22 -0.35 -6.10 3.05
C ILE A 22 -0.47 -5.58 1.63
N PHE A 23 0.58 -5.78 0.83
CA PHE A 23 0.56 -5.54 -0.60
C PHE A 23 0.35 -6.87 -1.34
N LEU A 24 -0.67 -6.93 -2.19
CA LEU A 24 -1.04 -8.11 -2.95
C LEU A 24 -0.74 -7.87 -4.43
N LEU A 25 0.06 -8.76 -5.01
CA LEU A 25 0.35 -8.77 -6.44
C LEU A 25 0.14 -10.20 -6.97
N PRO A 26 -1.11 -10.60 -7.25
CA PRO A 26 -1.41 -11.93 -7.76
C PRO A 26 -0.87 -12.13 -9.18
N ASN A 27 -0.92 -13.36 -9.68
CA ASN A 27 -0.71 -13.60 -11.10
C ASN A 27 -1.87 -13.02 -11.91
N LYS A 28 -1.60 -12.54 -13.12
CA LYS A 28 -2.65 -12.06 -14.05
C LYS A 28 -3.75 -13.10 -14.26
N SER A 29 -3.40 -14.38 -14.33
CA SER A 29 -4.35 -15.49 -14.50
C SER A 29 -5.32 -15.67 -13.34
N GLN A 30 -5.07 -15.03 -12.19
CA GLN A 30 -5.94 -15.07 -11.02
C GLN A 30 -6.90 -13.87 -10.98
N LEU A 31 -6.64 -12.80 -11.76
CA LEU A 31 -7.48 -11.61 -11.80
C LEU A 31 -8.73 -11.85 -12.64
N ALA A 32 -9.87 -11.36 -12.16
CA ALA A 32 -11.17 -11.50 -12.84
C ALA A 32 -11.59 -10.24 -13.61
N THR A 33 -11.37 -9.09 -12.99
CA THR A 33 -11.92 -7.77 -13.41
C THR A 33 -10.87 -6.68 -13.45
N SER A 34 -9.63 -7.00 -13.07
CA SER A 34 -8.50 -6.09 -13.03
C SER A 34 -7.35 -6.66 -13.87
N ASP A 35 -6.37 -5.82 -14.17
CA ASP A 35 -5.11 -6.18 -14.79
C ASP A 35 -4.03 -5.24 -14.23
N PHE A 36 -2.76 -5.55 -14.52
CA PHE A 36 -1.64 -4.67 -14.21
C PHE A 36 -0.62 -4.66 -15.35
N THR A 37 0.12 -3.57 -15.48
CA THR A 37 1.35 -3.54 -16.27
C THR A 37 2.54 -3.47 -15.31
N LEU A 38 3.54 -4.30 -15.56
CA LEU A 38 4.75 -4.37 -14.75
C LEU A 38 5.97 -4.34 -15.68
N SER A 39 6.85 -3.37 -15.47
CA SER A 39 8.09 -3.24 -16.21
C SER A 39 9.24 -2.75 -15.32
N GLY A 40 10.47 -2.80 -15.84
CA GLY A 40 11.66 -2.43 -15.09
C GLY A 40 12.01 -3.40 -13.97
N ALA A 41 12.89 -2.96 -13.06
CA ALA A 41 13.39 -3.76 -11.95
C ALA A 41 13.49 -2.94 -10.66
N GLY A 42 13.19 -3.60 -9.55
CA GLY A 42 13.16 -2.99 -8.22
C GLY A 42 11.93 -3.44 -7.46
N GLY A 43 11.60 -2.70 -6.42
CA GLY A 43 10.47 -3.00 -5.54
C GLY A 43 9.79 -1.73 -5.04
N ILE A 44 9.21 -1.80 -3.85
CA ILE A 44 8.34 -0.73 -3.35
C ILE A 44 8.74 -0.41 -1.91
N LYS A 45 9.01 0.87 -1.66
CA LYS A 45 9.19 1.43 -0.32
C LYS A 45 7.87 1.96 0.18
N PHE A 46 7.46 1.51 1.37
CA PHE A 46 6.22 1.91 2.01
C PHE A 46 6.53 2.78 3.22
N ASP A 47 6.10 4.03 3.18
CA ASP A 47 6.31 5.02 4.23
C ASP A 47 4.96 5.45 4.83
N GLN A 48 4.84 5.44 6.16
CA GLN A 48 3.73 6.10 6.83
C GLN A 48 3.98 7.62 6.85
N LEU A 49 2.96 8.41 6.52
CA LEU A 49 3.04 9.87 6.59
C LEU A 49 2.66 10.42 7.97
N THR A 50 3.05 11.67 8.26
CA THR A 50 2.78 12.34 9.55
C THR A 50 1.32 12.72 9.75
N SER A 51 0.56 12.88 8.67
CA SER A 51 -0.88 13.16 8.69
C SER A 51 -1.57 12.56 7.47
N PRO A 52 -2.92 12.43 7.49
CA PRO A 52 -3.69 12.06 6.31
C PRO A 52 -3.39 12.98 5.12
N ALA A 53 -3.14 12.40 3.95
CA ALA A 53 -2.99 13.15 2.72
C ALA A 53 -4.35 13.64 2.22
N PRO A 54 -4.48 14.90 1.78
CA PRO A 54 -5.71 15.40 1.16
C PRO A 54 -5.96 14.73 -0.19
N LEU A 55 -7.21 14.78 -0.67
CA LEU A 55 -7.62 14.21 -1.97
C LEU A 55 -6.81 14.75 -3.16
N SER A 56 -6.37 16.00 -3.08
CA SER A 56 -5.46 16.61 -4.04
C SER A 56 -4.16 16.95 -3.34
N VAL A 57 -3.09 16.30 -3.76
CA VAL A 57 -1.76 16.41 -3.18
C VAL A 57 -0.75 16.57 -4.31
N THR A 58 0.20 17.47 -4.10
CA THR A 58 1.36 17.64 -4.96
C THR A 58 2.60 17.24 -4.17
N TYR A 59 3.74 17.09 -4.84
CA TYR A 59 5.00 16.86 -4.14
C TYR A 59 5.27 17.90 -3.04
N ALA A 60 4.94 19.17 -3.29
CA ALA A 60 5.17 20.26 -2.34
C ALA A 60 4.17 20.28 -1.16
N THR A 61 3.00 19.66 -1.32
CA THR A 61 1.93 19.65 -0.30
C THR A 61 1.73 18.27 0.34
N CYS A 62 2.52 17.28 -0.06
CA CYS A 62 2.51 15.96 0.54
C CYS A 62 2.97 16.05 2.00
N PRO A 63 2.21 15.46 2.95
CA PRO A 63 2.69 15.34 4.32
C PRO A 63 4.05 14.64 4.39
N ALA A 64 4.86 15.02 5.37
CA ALA A 64 6.20 14.44 5.54
C ALA A 64 6.13 12.94 5.89
N VAL A 65 7.18 12.21 5.55
CA VAL A 65 7.35 10.83 6.02
C VAL A 65 7.53 10.84 7.54
N LYS A 66 6.68 10.08 8.24
CA LYS A 66 6.78 9.82 9.68
C LYS A 66 7.78 8.70 9.96
N THR A 67 7.63 7.57 9.26
CA THR A 67 8.50 6.40 9.39
C THR A 67 8.39 5.53 8.15
N THR A 68 9.46 4.81 7.82
CA THR A 68 9.39 3.70 6.86
C THR A 68 8.79 2.49 7.55
N LEU A 69 7.78 1.89 6.92
CA LEU A 69 7.15 0.66 7.38
C LEU A 69 7.96 -0.55 6.91
N ASP A 70 8.24 -0.60 5.61
CA ASP A 70 9.11 -1.62 5.00
C ASP A 70 9.60 -1.16 3.62
N THR A 71 10.63 -1.83 3.09
CA THR A 71 11.07 -1.72 1.71
C THR A 71 11.18 -3.12 1.11
N ILE A 72 10.21 -3.47 0.28
CA ILE A 72 10.26 -4.69 -0.51
C ILE A 72 11.26 -4.46 -1.63
N SER A 73 12.35 -5.22 -1.65
CA SER A 73 13.46 -5.02 -2.59
C SER A 73 13.11 -5.41 -4.03
N SER A 74 12.20 -6.38 -4.20
CA SER A 74 11.70 -6.82 -5.50
C SER A 74 10.25 -7.29 -5.41
N VAL A 75 9.39 -6.74 -6.26
CA VAL A 75 8.00 -7.18 -6.39
C VAL A 75 7.83 -8.02 -7.65
N THR A 76 7.20 -9.19 -7.51
CA THR A 76 6.94 -10.10 -8.63
C THR A 76 5.53 -10.69 -8.53
N PRO A 77 4.82 -10.92 -9.66
CA PRO A 77 3.49 -11.49 -9.65
C PRO A 77 3.41 -12.84 -8.95
N GLY A 78 2.25 -13.12 -8.35
CA GLY A 78 1.98 -14.33 -7.58
C GLY A 78 2.38 -14.28 -6.11
N ASN A 79 2.68 -13.09 -5.57
CA ASN A 79 3.15 -12.92 -4.21
C ASN A 79 2.25 -12.01 -3.37
N SER A 80 2.36 -12.19 -2.06
CA SER A 80 1.78 -11.32 -1.04
C SER A 80 2.86 -10.86 -0.10
N TYR A 81 2.91 -9.56 0.18
CA TYR A 81 3.98 -8.93 0.94
C TYR A 81 3.38 -8.27 2.17
N VAL A 82 3.65 -8.83 3.36
CA VAL A 82 3.30 -8.17 4.62
C VAL A 82 4.25 -6.99 4.80
N VAL A 83 3.70 -5.79 4.75
CA VAL A 83 4.45 -4.53 4.86
C VAL A 83 4.65 -4.14 6.32
N SER A 84 3.62 -4.28 7.15
CA SER A 84 3.74 -4.03 8.59
C SER A 84 2.64 -4.74 9.35
N SER A 85 2.90 -5.03 10.63
CA SER A 85 1.89 -5.49 11.57
C SER A 85 2.12 -4.83 12.92
N GLY A 86 1.05 -4.34 13.55
CA GLY A 86 1.13 -3.60 14.80
C GLY A 86 -0.26 -3.24 15.33
N ALA A 87 -0.30 -2.55 16.47
CA ALA A 87 -1.58 -2.17 17.08
C ALA A 87 -2.36 -1.25 16.14
N CYS A 88 -3.66 -1.51 15.98
CA CYS A 88 -4.52 -0.65 15.16
C CYS A 88 -4.58 0.77 15.73
N GLN A 89 -4.38 1.79 14.88
CA GLN A 89 -4.66 3.18 15.24
C GLN A 89 -6.16 3.47 15.09
N ALA A 90 -6.97 2.81 15.93
CA ALA A 90 -8.42 2.82 15.83
C ALA A 90 -9.02 4.23 15.95
N GLY A 91 -10.01 4.53 15.10
CA GLY A 91 -10.69 5.83 15.05
C GLY A 91 -9.87 6.93 14.37
N SER A 92 -8.82 6.56 13.63
CA SER A 92 -7.97 7.52 12.91
C SER A 92 -7.77 7.11 11.46
N THR A 93 -7.44 8.11 10.63
CA THR A 93 -6.96 7.89 9.27
C THR A 93 -5.45 7.84 9.27
N ILE A 94 -4.87 6.88 8.55
CA ILE A 94 -3.43 6.85 8.29
C ILE A 94 -3.17 6.91 6.78
N SER A 95 -2.07 7.54 6.39
CA SER A 95 -1.64 7.56 4.99
C SER A 95 -0.34 6.78 4.81
N ILE A 96 -0.30 5.97 3.75
CA ILE A 96 0.88 5.22 3.35
C ILE A 96 1.28 5.67 1.94
N LEU A 97 2.50 6.14 1.79
CA LEU A 97 3.14 6.46 0.53
C LEU A 97 3.88 5.21 0.03
N ALA A 98 3.44 4.65 -1.08
CA ALA A 98 4.13 3.59 -1.80
C ALA A 98 4.98 4.23 -2.91
N SER A 99 6.30 4.06 -2.86
CA SER A 99 7.23 4.61 -3.85
C SER A 99 8.01 3.50 -4.54
N ALA A 100 8.01 3.51 -5.86
CA ALA A 100 8.84 2.61 -6.64
C ALA A 100 10.34 2.82 -6.34
N THR A 101 11.09 1.73 -6.25
CA THR A 101 12.54 1.72 -6.16
C THR A 101 13.16 1.19 -7.45
N GLY A 102 14.41 1.57 -7.73
CA GLY A 102 15.07 1.19 -8.98
C GLY A 102 14.38 1.80 -10.20
N SER A 103 14.14 0.98 -11.22
CA SER A 103 13.42 1.33 -12.44
C SER A 103 12.02 0.73 -12.50
N LEU A 104 11.48 0.23 -11.38
CA LEU A 104 10.15 -0.37 -11.33
C LEU A 104 9.09 0.61 -11.84
N GLU A 105 8.30 0.12 -12.80
CA GLU A 105 7.04 0.73 -13.20
C GLU A 105 5.94 -0.32 -13.02
N LEU A 106 4.98 0.01 -12.16
CA LEU A 106 3.84 -0.84 -11.87
C LEU A 106 2.58 0.02 -11.92
N GLU A 107 1.70 -0.30 -12.84
CA GLU A 107 0.37 0.30 -12.97
C GLU A 107 -0.68 -0.77 -12.75
N PHE A 108 -1.65 -0.50 -11.89
CA PHE A 108 -2.75 -1.41 -11.60
C PHE A 108 -3.95 -0.61 -11.08
N PHE A 109 -5.12 -1.24 -11.11
CA PHE A 109 -6.30 -0.75 -10.42
C PHE A 109 -6.46 -1.50 -9.08
N GLU A 110 -6.62 -0.75 -7.98
CA GLU A 110 -6.96 -1.31 -6.66
C GLU A 110 -8.29 -2.07 -6.75
N ASP A 111 -8.23 -3.40 -6.63
CA ASP A 111 -9.39 -4.27 -6.80
C ASP A 111 -9.46 -5.30 -5.67
N TRP A 112 -10.62 -5.38 -5.02
CA TRP A 112 -10.92 -6.28 -3.90
C TRP A 112 -11.62 -7.58 -4.33
N ASN A 113 -11.87 -7.77 -5.63
CA ASN A 113 -12.43 -9.01 -6.16
C ASN A 113 -11.63 -10.26 -5.72
N PRO A 114 -12.15 -11.49 -5.83
CA PRO A 114 -11.64 -12.69 -5.13
C PRO A 114 -10.12 -12.92 -5.18
N SER A 115 -9.44 -12.46 -6.23
CA SER A 115 -7.98 -12.26 -6.21
C SER A 115 -7.67 -10.76 -6.14
N ALA A 116 -7.55 -10.25 -4.92
CA ALA A 116 -7.32 -8.83 -4.70
C ALA A 116 -5.91 -8.41 -5.15
N ILE A 117 -5.80 -7.21 -5.71
CA ILE A 117 -4.54 -6.58 -6.12
C ILE A 117 -4.48 -5.18 -5.53
N GLY A 118 -3.34 -4.86 -4.91
CA GLY A 118 -3.10 -3.56 -4.29
C GLY A 118 -2.73 -3.60 -2.81
N LEU A 119 -2.85 -2.45 -2.15
CA LEU A 119 -2.44 -2.26 -0.75
C LEU A 119 -3.68 -2.27 0.16
N PHE A 120 -3.72 -3.24 1.07
CA PHE A 120 -4.83 -3.43 1.99
C PHE A 120 -4.39 -3.31 3.44
N MET A 121 -5.35 -2.93 4.29
CA MET A 121 -5.23 -3.05 5.74
C MET A 121 -6.33 -3.96 6.26
N THR A 122 -5.94 -4.95 7.07
CA THR A 122 -6.88 -5.85 7.74
C THR A 122 -6.64 -5.87 9.24
N SER A 123 -7.71 -6.02 10.03
CA SER A 123 -7.57 -6.36 11.45
C SER A 123 -7.38 -7.86 11.62
N CYS A 124 -6.52 -8.24 12.55
CA CYS A 124 -6.32 -9.61 13.04
C CYS A 124 -6.77 -9.73 14.49
#